data_AF-A0AAE3JZP5-F1
#
_entry.id   AF-A0AAE3JZP5-F1
#
_cell.length_a   1.000
_cell.length_b   1.000
_cell.length_c   1.000
_cell.angle_alpha   90.00
_cell.angle_beta   90.00
_cell.angle_gamma   90.00
#
_symmetry.space_group_name_H-M   'P 1'
#
loop_
_entity.id
_entity.type
_entity.pdbx_description
1 polymer ?
#
loop_
_entity_poly.entity_id
_entity_poly.type
_entity_poly.pdbx_seq_one_letter_code
_entity_poly.pdbx_strand_id
1 'polypeptide(L)'
;MKNVAEYAACRENAADLSLLYERALEAGERELYIPAGEYVLHRPLRMISDMSITADGFAHITAADGEFQKEDSFLICGYNIGNVRITGGHWDGNVAGNPRESYKSGAQTGVSFEFGGVRDLVISGLTMTDPGSYHIRIGASSNILIENIVFDDRNYCWCQDGIHIGGFCENIVIRGISTKGMATNDDLVALNADDIFRYSQNRGMTSGYIRHVLIEDLSGEAVYTGIRLLSTISEISDVTVRNVRLGVRYYFLNLDGARYASDGFYAPGEYPEICGKIRNVTVENAEVRKVTGNSHPLIVFETRADNFRLKNFRRLPDAGDGARVPTARFRNIPTCRVRLNGRLMPDSFETDCDGIAELSVDSEPWED
;
A
#
# COMPACT_ATOMS: atom_id res chain seq x y z
N MET A 1 -26.03 -1.13 -15.81
CA MET A 1 -24.97 -0.10 -15.88
C MET A 1 -25.38 1.05 -16.79
N LYS A 2 -25.08 2.29 -16.39
CA LYS A 2 -25.55 3.55 -16.98
C LYS A 2 -24.39 4.47 -17.32
N ASN A 3 -24.40 5.04 -18.53
CA ASN A 3 -23.33 5.90 -18.98
C ASN A 3 -23.42 7.29 -18.33
N VAL A 4 -22.38 7.71 -17.61
CA VAL A 4 -22.36 9.02 -16.93
C VAL A 4 -22.44 10.20 -17.92
N ALA A 5 -22.02 10.01 -19.18
CA ALA A 5 -22.10 11.05 -20.20
C ALA A 5 -23.55 11.42 -20.58
N GLU A 6 -24.53 10.55 -20.29
CA GLU A 6 -25.96 10.84 -20.50
C GLU A 6 -26.47 11.96 -19.57
N TYR A 7 -25.73 12.27 -18.50
CA TYR A 7 -26.10 13.31 -17.51
C TYR A 7 -25.50 14.69 -17.84
N ALA A 8 -24.80 14.82 -18.96
CA ALA A 8 -24.30 16.10 -19.45
C ALA A 8 -25.46 16.97 -19.96
N ALA A 9 -25.65 18.15 -19.36
CA ALA A 9 -26.71 19.08 -19.81
C ALA A 9 -26.28 19.92 -21.03
N CYS A 10 -24.97 20.08 -21.22
CA CYS A 10 -24.34 20.80 -22.32
C CYS A 10 -22.93 20.26 -22.53
N ARG A 11 -22.29 20.64 -23.65
CA ARG A 11 -20.93 20.20 -23.98
C ARG A 11 -19.88 20.68 -22.97
N GLU A 12 -20.07 21.86 -22.38
CA GLU A 12 -19.11 22.45 -21.43
C GLU A 12 -18.98 21.62 -20.14
N ASN A 13 -20.05 20.93 -19.73
CA ASN A 13 -20.06 20.12 -18.52
C ASN A 13 -19.79 18.63 -18.80
N ALA A 14 -19.48 18.25 -20.03
CA ALA A 14 -19.31 16.85 -20.41
C ALA A 14 -18.04 16.19 -19.85
N ALA A 15 -17.06 17.00 -19.41
CA ALA A 15 -15.82 16.54 -18.81
C ALA A 15 -15.81 16.62 -17.27
N ASP A 16 -16.76 17.33 -16.64
CA ASP A 16 -16.86 17.43 -15.17
C ASP A 16 -17.48 16.16 -14.60
N LEU A 17 -16.63 15.16 -14.32
CA LEU A 17 -17.08 13.86 -13.85
C LEU A 17 -17.77 13.95 -12.49
N SER A 18 -17.35 14.87 -11.64
CA SER A 18 -17.99 15.08 -10.35
C SER A 18 -19.47 15.46 -10.50
N LEU A 19 -19.77 16.40 -11.40
CA LEU A 19 -21.14 16.81 -11.67
C LEU A 19 -21.97 15.69 -12.33
N LEU A 20 -21.38 14.97 -13.29
CA LEU A 20 -22.06 13.86 -13.97
C LEU A 20 -22.41 12.74 -12.99
N TYR A 21 -21.48 12.43 -12.08
CA TYR A 21 -21.66 11.46 -11.02
C TYR A 21 -22.80 11.83 -10.07
N GLU A 22 -22.82 13.08 -9.59
CA GLU A 22 -23.89 13.56 -8.69
C GLU A 22 -25.26 13.45 -9.33
N ARG A 23 -25.39 13.87 -10.59
CA ARG A 23 -26.65 13.77 -11.33
C ARG A 23 -27.10 12.32 -11.53
N ALA A 24 -26.17 11.41 -11.79
CA ALA A 24 -26.47 9.99 -11.89
C ALA A 24 -26.98 9.43 -10.55
N LEU A 25 -26.36 9.84 -9.44
CA LEU A 25 -26.82 9.44 -8.09
C LEU A 25 -28.20 10.01 -7.74
N GLU A 26 -28.46 11.28 -8.08
CA GLU A 26 -29.77 11.93 -7.91
C GLU A 26 -30.87 11.24 -8.72
N ALA A 27 -30.53 10.71 -9.90
CA ALA A 27 -31.42 9.89 -10.71
C ALA A 27 -31.63 8.46 -10.16
N GLY A 28 -30.95 8.09 -9.07
CA GLY A 28 -31.08 6.79 -8.41
C GLY A 28 -30.16 5.71 -8.96
N GLU A 29 -29.20 6.06 -9.82
CA GLU A 29 -28.30 5.06 -10.42
C GLU A 29 -27.26 4.55 -9.42
N ARG A 30 -26.91 3.27 -9.55
CA ARG A 30 -25.93 2.58 -8.69
C ARG A 30 -24.86 1.83 -9.46
N GLU A 31 -25.06 1.63 -10.76
CA GLU A 31 -24.08 1.01 -11.65
C GLU A 31 -23.70 2.00 -12.73
N LEU A 32 -22.55 2.65 -12.58
CA LEU A 32 -22.10 3.72 -13.46
C LEU A 32 -21.01 3.23 -14.41
N TYR A 33 -21.09 3.68 -15.66
CA TYR A 33 -20.09 3.50 -16.71
C TYR A 33 -19.49 4.85 -17.07
N ILE A 34 -18.16 4.97 -17.01
CA ILE A 34 -17.39 6.13 -17.50
C ILE A 34 -16.79 5.72 -18.84
N PRO A 35 -17.27 6.25 -19.98
CA PRO A 35 -16.75 5.88 -21.29
C PRO A 35 -15.33 6.46 -21.51
N ALA A 36 -14.68 6.03 -22.58
CA ALA A 36 -13.38 6.59 -22.98
C ALA A 36 -13.46 8.12 -23.14
N GLY A 37 -12.44 8.83 -22.66
CA GLY A 37 -12.39 10.30 -22.69
C GLY A 37 -11.55 10.89 -21.56
N GLU A 38 -11.42 12.22 -21.60
CA GLU A 38 -10.74 13.01 -20.58
C GLU A 38 -11.78 13.61 -19.63
N TYR A 39 -11.58 13.37 -18.34
CA TYR A 39 -12.48 13.78 -17.27
C TYR A 39 -11.72 14.53 -16.20
N VAL A 40 -12.31 15.62 -15.74
CA VAL A 40 -11.83 16.40 -14.62
C VAL A 40 -12.72 16.12 -13.42
N LEU A 41 -12.08 15.83 -12.30
CA LEU A 41 -12.74 15.68 -11.02
C LEU A 41 -12.57 16.98 -10.23
N HIS A 42 -13.65 17.64 -9.85
CA HIS A 42 -13.63 18.86 -9.04
C HIS A 42 -13.90 18.60 -7.55
N ARG A 43 -14.38 17.40 -7.22
CA ARG A 43 -14.67 16.96 -5.85
C ARG A 43 -14.69 15.43 -5.77
N PRO A 44 -14.46 14.86 -4.58
CA PRO A 44 -14.44 13.40 -4.38
C PRO A 44 -15.70 12.69 -4.88
N LEU A 45 -15.52 11.54 -5.52
CA LEU A 45 -16.62 10.60 -5.75
C LEU A 45 -16.89 9.81 -4.46
N ARG A 46 -17.99 10.12 -3.79
CA ARG A 46 -18.38 9.44 -2.54
C ARG A 46 -19.21 8.21 -2.85
N MET A 47 -18.64 7.04 -2.64
CA MET A 47 -19.29 5.75 -2.81
C MET A 47 -20.37 5.55 -1.73
N ILE A 48 -21.45 4.90 -2.12
CA ILE A 48 -22.51 4.41 -1.22
C ILE A 48 -22.63 2.89 -1.35
N SER A 49 -23.36 2.24 -0.45
CA SER A 49 -23.57 0.79 -0.53
C SER A 49 -24.22 0.38 -1.85
N ASP A 50 -23.90 -0.84 -2.30
CA ASP A 50 -24.43 -1.47 -3.50
C ASP A 50 -24.12 -0.68 -4.79
N MET A 51 -22.95 -0.05 -4.83
CA MET A 51 -22.53 0.82 -5.92
C MET A 51 -21.36 0.24 -6.71
N SER A 52 -21.41 0.36 -8.03
CA SER A 52 -20.33 -0.03 -8.93
C SER A 52 -19.99 1.10 -9.91
N ILE A 53 -18.70 1.40 -10.06
CA ILE A 53 -18.16 2.26 -11.11
C ILE A 53 -17.29 1.39 -12.03
N THR A 54 -17.54 1.47 -13.33
CA THR A 54 -16.72 0.86 -14.37
C THR A 54 -16.26 1.95 -15.32
N ALA A 55 -14.97 2.18 -15.41
CA ALA A 55 -14.37 3.11 -16.35
C ALA A 55 -13.74 2.34 -17.52
N ASP A 56 -13.91 2.86 -18.73
CA ASP A 56 -13.20 2.37 -19.90
C ASP A 56 -11.68 2.45 -19.69
N GLY A 57 -10.90 1.56 -20.31
CA GLY A 57 -9.44 1.58 -20.20
C GLY A 57 -8.79 2.84 -20.80
N PHE A 58 -9.53 3.60 -21.62
CA PHE A 58 -9.12 4.89 -22.15
C PHE A 58 -9.86 6.07 -21.50
N ALA A 59 -10.52 5.85 -20.36
CA ALA A 59 -11.03 6.94 -19.52
C ALA A 59 -9.90 7.45 -18.62
N HIS A 60 -9.55 8.73 -18.77
CA HIS A 60 -8.57 9.43 -17.95
C HIS A 60 -9.29 10.38 -17.01
N ILE A 61 -9.14 10.17 -15.71
CA ILE A 61 -9.77 10.95 -14.65
C ILE A 61 -8.68 11.67 -13.86
N THR A 62 -8.71 13.00 -13.90
CA THR A 62 -7.67 13.84 -13.28
C THR A 62 -8.28 14.78 -12.25
N ALA A 63 -7.68 14.88 -11.06
CA ALA A 63 -8.03 15.90 -10.09
C ALA A 63 -7.81 17.32 -10.65
N ALA A 64 -8.80 18.20 -10.52
CA ALA A 64 -8.69 19.60 -10.90
C ALA A 64 -7.62 20.33 -10.07
N ASP A 65 -6.93 21.29 -10.69
CA ASP A 65 -5.92 22.11 -10.03
C ASP A 65 -6.51 22.88 -8.85
N GLY A 66 -5.84 22.82 -7.69
CA GLY A 66 -6.22 23.55 -6.48
C GLY A 66 -7.46 23.02 -5.73
N GLU A 67 -8.19 22.04 -6.25
CA GLU A 67 -9.42 21.54 -5.63
C GLU A 67 -9.17 20.44 -4.58
N PHE A 68 -8.02 19.77 -4.63
CA PHE A 68 -7.70 18.60 -3.80
C PHE A 68 -6.73 18.91 -2.65
N GLN A 69 -6.88 20.07 -2.00
CA GLN A 69 -5.96 20.58 -0.97
C GLN A 69 -6.51 20.51 0.47
N LYS A 70 -7.62 19.79 0.71
CA LYS A 70 -8.31 19.69 2.01
C LYS A 70 -8.20 18.28 2.59
N GLU A 71 -8.62 18.12 3.84
CA GLU A 71 -8.53 16.84 4.57
C GLU A 71 -9.35 15.72 3.91
N ASP A 72 -10.50 16.05 3.30
CA ASP A 72 -11.38 15.11 2.63
C ASP A 72 -11.19 15.06 1.11
N SER A 73 -10.08 15.61 0.61
CA SER A 73 -9.74 15.63 -0.82
C SER A 73 -9.17 14.27 -1.28
N PHE A 74 -10.07 13.36 -1.62
CA PHE A 74 -9.79 12.05 -2.25
C PHE A 74 -10.40 12.01 -3.64
N LEU A 75 -9.82 11.29 -4.60
CA LEU A 75 -10.50 11.03 -5.89
C LEU A 75 -11.79 10.22 -5.66
N ILE A 76 -11.68 9.14 -4.88
CA ILE A 76 -12.80 8.29 -4.49
C ILE A 76 -12.72 8.04 -2.99
N CYS A 77 -13.86 8.11 -2.29
CA CYS A 77 -13.92 7.66 -0.90
C CYS A 77 -15.21 6.94 -0.54
N GLY A 78 -15.17 6.14 0.53
CA GLY A 78 -16.34 5.45 1.05
C GLY A 78 -16.20 5.04 2.51
N TYR A 79 -17.23 5.27 3.32
CA TYR A 79 -17.18 5.02 4.76
C TYR A 79 -18.43 4.30 5.28
N ASN A 80 -18.25 3.20 6.01
CA ASN A 80 -19.33 2.40 6.61
C ASN A 80 -20.36 1.92 5.57
N ILE A 81 -19.86 1.43 4.43
CA ILE A 81 -20.65 0.98 3.27
C ILE A 81 -20.36 -0.48 2.93
N GLY A 82 -21.22 -1.10 2.11
CA GLY A 82 -21.08 -2.49 1.71
C GLY A 82 -21.25 -2.72 0.20
N ASN A 83 -20.62 -3.76 -0.35
CA ASN A 83 -20.80 -4.22 -1.74
C ASN A 83 -20.48 -3.10 -2.76
N VAL A 84 -19.23 -2.66 -2.77
CA VAL A 84 -18.75 -1.59 -3.65
C VAL A 84 -17.67 -2.08 -4.61
N ARG A 85 -17.75 -1.63 -5.87
CA ARG A 85 -16.80 -2.01 -6.92
C ARG A 85 -16.32 -0.80 -7.71
N ILE A 86 -15.01 -0.66 -7.90
CA ILE A 86 -14.40 0.29 -8.83
C ILE A 86 -13.51 -0.50 -9.79
N THR A 87 -13.74 -0.34 -11.09
CA THR A 87 -13.00 -1.07 -12.11
C THR A 87 -12.59 -0.19 -13.27
N GLY A 88 -11.40 -0.43 -13.83
CA GLY A 88 -10.90 0.26 -15.01
C GLY A 88 -10.51 1.73 -14.79
N GLY A 89 -10.12 2.38 -15.89
CA GLY A 89 -9.75 3.78 -15.94
C GLY A 89 -8.32 4.09 -15.49
N HIS A 90 -7.89 5.30 -15.83
CA HIS A 90 -6.65 5.92 -15.39
C HIS A 90 -6.98 7.03 -14.40
N TRP A 91 -6.49 6.91 -13.17
CA TRP A 91 -6.82 7.80 -12.06
C TRP A 91 -5.59 8.60 -11.64
N ASP A 92 -5.63 9.90 -11.90
CA ASP A 92 -4.52 10.82 -11.71
C ASP A 92 -4.82 11.78 -10.54
N GLY A 93 -4.04 11.65 -9.46
CA GLY A 93 -4.12 12.52 -8.28
C GLY A 93 -3.67 13.95 -8.54
N ASN A 94 -3.01 14.21 -9.68
CA ASN A 94 -2.51 15.52 -10.11
C ASN A 94 -1.81 16.29 -8.97
N VAL A 95 -0.85 15.64 -8.31
CA VAL A 95 -0.12 16.27 -7.20
C VAL A 95 0.61 17.56 -7.61
N ALA A 96 0.98 17.71 -8.89
CA ALA A 96 1.58 18.95 -9.39
C ALA A 96 0.60 20.14 -9.30
N GLY A 97 -0.68 19.93 -9.64
CA GLY A 97 -1.76 20.92 -9.45
C GLY A 97 -2.30 20.99 -8.02
N ASN A 98 -2.01 19.98 -7.19
CA ASN A 98 -2.50 19.84 -5.82
C ASN A 98 -1.37 19.51 -4.82
N PRO A 99 -0.33 20.36 -4.70
CA PRO A 99 0.81 20.07 -3.86
C PRO A 99 0.43 20.11 -2.37
N ARG A 100 0.93 19.14 -1.61
CA ARG A 100 0.77 19.15 -0.15
C ARG A 100 1.64 20.24 0.46
N GLU A 101 1.04 21.05 1.33
CA GLU A 101 1.77 22.05 2.14
C GLU A 101 2.82 21.40 3.06
N SER A 102 2.44 20.31 3.71
CA SER A 102 3.30 19.53 4.62
C SER A 102 2.87 18.08 4.58
N TYR A 103 3.84 17.18 4.44
CA TYR A 103 3.58 15.74 4.46
C TYR A 103 3.24 15.20 5.86
N LYS A 104 3.51 15.95 6.93
CA LYS A 104 3.22 15.53 8.32
C LYS A 104 1.95 16.16 8.87
N SER A 105 1.78 17.47 8.67
CA SER A 105 0.83 18.27 9.45
C SER A 105 -0.14 19.10 8.60
N GLY A 106 -0.05 19.02 7.27
CA GLY A 106 -0.90 19.79 6.36
C GLY A 106 -2.38 19.35 6.43
N ALA A 107 -3.30 20.21 5.97
CA ALA A 107 -4.72 19.87 5.91
C ALA A 107 -4.96 18.69 4.96
N GLN A 108 -4.33 18.70 3.77
CA GLN A 108 -4.42 17.65 2.76
C GLN A 108 -3.74 16.35 3.20
N THR A 109 -4.44 15.23 3.02
CA THR A 109 -3.89 13.87 3.22
C THR A 109 -3.00 13.48 2.04
N GLY A 110 -3.42 13.84 0.82
CA GLY A 110 -2.77 13.47 -0.45
C GLY A 110 -3.18 12.08 -0.96
N VAL A 111 -4.09 11.40 -0.27
CA VAL A 111 -4.53 10.05 -0.61
C VAL A 111 -5.48 10.11 -1.81
N SER A 112 -5.32 9.21 -2.79
CA SER A 112 -6.24 9.15 -3.93
C SER A 112 -7.53 8.40 -3.61
N PHE A 113 -7.43 7.15 -3.16
CA PHE A 113 -8.58 6.29 -2.87
C PHE A 113 -8.61 5.97 -1.37
N GLU A 114 -9.75 6.22 -0.73
CA GLU A 114 -9.88 6.12 0.72
C GLU A 114 -11.12 5.33 1.15
N PHE A 115 -10.92 4.28 1.94
CA PHE A 115 -12.02 3.45 2.44
C PHE A 115 -11.89 3.13 3.93
N GLY A 116 -12.98 3.32 4.67
CA GLY A 116 -13.04 3.02 6.10
C GLY A 116 -14.34 2.31 6.49
N GLY A 117 -14.31 1.19 7.22
CA GLY A 117 -15.56 0.54 7.61
C GLY A 117 -16.28 -0.17 6.46
N VAL A 118 -15.57 -0.56 5.39
CA VAL A 118 -16.18 -1.12 4.18
C VAL A 118 -16.25 -2.65 4.26
N ARG A 119 -17.37 -3.22 3.80
CA ARG A 119 -17.52 -4.67 3.59
C ARG A 119 -17.70 -4.98 2.11
N ASP A 120 -16.99 -5.98 1.59
CA ASP A 120 -17.10 -6.41 0.19
C ASP A 120 -16.68 -5.28 -0.79
N LEU A 121 -15.38 -4.98 -0.80
CA LEU A 121 -14.75 -3.96 -1.66
C LEU A 121 -13.96 -4.62 -2.79
N VAL A 122 -14.21 -4.19 -4.03
CA VAL A 122 -13.42 -4.58 -5.20
C VAL A 122 -12.81 -3.35 -5.87
N ILE A 123 -11.50 -3.35 -6.09
CA ILE A 123 -10.76 -2.38 -6.89
C ILE A 123 -9.96 -3.16 -7.94
N SER A 124 -10.26 -3.03 -9.23
CA SER A 124 -9.70 -3.93 -10.25
C SER A 124 -9.40 -3.28 -11.60
N GLY A 125 -8.19 -3.47 -12.14
CA GLY A 125 -7.85 -3.07 -13.51
C GLY A 125 -7.58 -1.58 -13.70
N LEU A 126 -7.04 -0.89 -12.69
CA LEU A 126 -6.78 0.55 -12.72
C LEU A 126 -5.33 0.82 -13.12
N THR A 127 -5.09 1.93 -13.80
CA THR A 127 -3.80 2.63 -13.70
C THR A 127 -3.96 3.81 -12.75
N MET A 128 -3.04 3.99 -11.82
CA MET A 128 -3.06 5.11 -10.89
C MET A 128 -1.75 5.88 -10.93
N THR A 129 -1.83 7.21 -10.86
CA THR A 129 -0.66 8.09 -10.98
C THR A 129 -0.74 9.28 -10.04
N ASP A 130 0.42 9.72 -9.56
CA ASP A 130 0.65 11.03 -8.98
C ASP A 130 -0.29 11.43 -7.81
N PRO A 131 -0.58 10.55 -6.84
CA PRO A 131 -1.17 10.98 -5.57
C PRO A 131 -0.22 11.89 -4.80
N GLY A 132 -0.77 12.69 -3.90
CA GLY A 132 0.03 13.46 -2.94
C GLY A 132 0.75 12.59 -1.90
N SER A 133 0.16 11.45 -1.55
CA SER A 133 0.66 10.41 -0.64
C SER A 133 0.19 9.03 -1.15
N TYR A 134 -0.64 8.30 -0.42
CA TYR A 134 -1.01 6.93 -0.76
C TYR A 134 -1.94 6.88 -1.98
N HIS A 135 -1.74 5.90 -2.87
CA HIS A 135 -2.70 5.65 -3.94
C HIS A 135 -4.00 5.09 -3.36
N ILE A 136 -3.92 4.02 -2.57
CA ILE A 136 -5.06 3.36 -1.94
C ILE A 136 -4.81 3.25 -0.44
N ARG A 137 -5.71 3.78 0.39
CA ARG A 137 -5.72 3.65 1.84
C ARG A 137 -7.02 2.99 2.30
N ILE A 138 -6.90 1.92 3.10
CA ILE A 138 -8.05 1.16 3.60
C ILE A 138 -7.86 0.84 5.08
N GLY A 139 -8.86 1.14 5.91
CA GLY A 139 -8.90 0.80 7.34
C GLY A 139 -10.24 0.20 7.77
N ALA A 140 -10.25 -0.53 8.88
CA ALA A 140 -11.47 -1.07 9.49
C ALA A 140 -12.42 -1.78 8.52
N SER A 141 -11.89 -2.54 7.55
CA SER A 141 -12.66 -3.05 6.41
C SER A 141 -12.47 -4.57 6.22
N SER A 142 -13.45 -5.24 5.61
CA SER A 142 -13.42 -6.71 5.44
C SER A 142 -13.86 -7.13 4.04
N ASN A 143 -13.36 -8.29 3.59
CA ASN A 143 -13.61 -8.86 2.28
C ASN A 143 -13.18 -7.91 1.16
N ILE A 144 -11.87 -7.75 1.01
CA ILE A 144 -11.24 -6.78 0.13
C ILE A 144 -10.54 -7.52 -1.01
N LEU A 145 -10.82 -7.11 -2.25
CA LEU A 145 -10.09 -7.55 -3.45
C LEU A 145 -9.50 -6.32 -4.14
N ILE A 146 -8.18 -6.29 -4.26
CA ILE A 146 -7.44 -5.33 -5.08
C ILE A 146 -6.66 -6.12 -6.13
N GLU A 147 -6.91 -5.90 -7.42
CA GLU A 147 -6.23 -6.69 -8.45
C GLU A 147 -5.92 -5.93 -9.74
N ASN A 148 -4.88 -6.36 -10.43
CA ASN A 148 -4.52 -5.86 -11.77
C ASN A 148 -4.32 -4.34 -11.79
N ILE A 149 -3.55 -3.81 -10.82
CA ILE A 149 -3.28 -2.39 -10.68
C ILE A 149 -1.89 -2.06 -11.25
N VAL A 150 -1.80 -0.96 -11.98
CA VAL A 150 -0.54 -0.39 -12.48
C VAL A 150 -0.30 0.95 -11.80
N PHE A 151 0.82 1.11 -11.10
CA PHE A 151 1.28 2.42 -10.60
C PHE A 151 2.27 3.04 -11.58
N ASP A 152 2.03 4.31 -11.97
CA ASP A 152 2.79 5.01 -13.03
C ASP A 152 3.07 6.48 -12.65
N ASP A 153 3.71 6.67 -11.50
CA ASP A 153 4.08 8.00 -10.98
C ASP A 153 5.11 8.71 -11.85
N ARG A 154 4.86 10.00 -12.07
CA ARG A 154 5.77 10.96 -12.72
C ARG A 154 6.29 11.99 -11.72
N ASN A 155 5.55 12.21 -10.63
CA ASN A 155 5.84 13.17 -9.57
C ASN A 155 6.00 12.45 -8.23
N TYR A 156 7.22 12.43 -7.72
CA TYR A 156 7.58 11.64 -6.54
C TYR A 156 7.42 12.43 -5.24
N CYS A 157 6.57 11.93 -4.34
CA CYS A 157 6.26 12.56 -3.06
C CYS A 157 6.66 11.69 -1.87
N TRP A 158 6.79 12.27 -0.69
CA TRP A 158 6.99 11.51 0.56
C TRP A 158 5.76 10.69 0.90
N CYS A 159 5.90 9.48 1.46
CA CYS A 159 4.76 8.64 1.86
C CYS A 159 3.83 8.34 0.69
N GLN A 160 4.39 8.04 -0.48
CA GLN A 160 3.64 7.75 -1.70
C GLN A 160 3.42 6.25 -1.87
N ASP A 161 2.75 5.62 -0.91
CA ASP A 161 2.48 4.18 -0.92
C ASP A 161 1.60 3.78 -2.11
N GLY A 162 1.72 2.53 -2.57
CA GLY A 162 0.78 1.92 -3.50
C GLY A 162 -0.50 1.53 -2.78
N ILE A 163 -0.44 0.46 -2.01
CA ILE A 163 -1.58 -0.06 -1.24
C ILE A 163 -1.24 0.00 0.23
N HIS A 164 -2.01 0.76 0.99
CA HIS A 164 -1.87 0.94 2.42
C HIS A 164 -3.09 0.35 3.16
N ILE A 165 -2.88 -0.77 3.84
CA ILE A 165 -3.89 -1.42 4.69
C ILE A 165 -3.57 -1.10 6.15
N GLY A 166 -4.49 -0.43 6.84
CA GLY A 166 -4.36 -0.19 8.27
C GLY A 166 -5.15 -1.16 9.14
N GLY A 167 -5.17 -0.88 10.44
CA GLY A 167 -5.77 -1.75 11.44
C GLY A 167 -7.26 -2.05 11.25
N PHE A 168 -7.68 -3.17 11.86
CA PHE A 168 -9.01 -3.76 11.78
C PHE A 168 -9.43 -4.22 10.38
N CYS A 169 -8.48 -4.73 9.59
CA CYS A 169 -8.78 -5.29 8.27
C CYS A 169 -8.68 -6.82 8.24
N GLU A 170 -9.57 -7.48 7.50
CA GLU A 170 -9.53 -8.94 7.32
C GLU A 170 -10.06 -9.44 5.98
N ASN A 171 -9.64 -10.64 5.58
CA ASN A 171 -10.03 -11.30 4.33
C ASN A 171 -9.64 -10.46 3.11
N ILE A 172 -8.33 -10.35 2.86
CA ILE A 172 -7.76 -9.43 1.88
C ILE A 172 -7.04 -10.21 0.79
N VAL A 173 -7.30 -9.87 -0.46
CA VAL A 173 -6.56 -10.37 -1.63
C VAL A 173 -6.01 -9.19 -2.41
N ILE A 174 -4.69 -9.16 -2.59
CA ILE A 174 -3.96 -8.21 -3.42
C ILE A 174 -3.22 -9.00 -4.49
N ARG A 175 -3.53 -8.82 -5.78
CA ARG A 175 -2.86 -9.61 -6.82
C ARG A 175 -2.63 -8.90 -8.15
N GLY A 176 -1.57 -9.30 -8.85
CA GLY A 176 -1.29 -8.74 -10.19
C GLY A 176 -0.98 -7.26 -10.12
N ILE A 177 -0.15 -6.85 -9.17
CA ILE A 177 0.25 -5.45 -9.00
C ILE A 177 1.56 -5.21 -9.74
N SER A 178 1.59 -4.16 -10.56
CA SER A 178 2.78 -3.80 -11.31
C SER A 178 3.10 -2.32 -11.21
N THR A 179 4.36 -1.97 -11.45
CA THR A 179 4.77 -0.57 -11.53
C THR A 179 5.52 -0.27 -12.81
N LYS A 180 5.42 0.97 -13.26
CA LYS A 180 6.25 1.56 -14.31
C LYS A 180 7.26 2.51 -13.68
N GLY A 181 8.46 2.57 -14.26
CA GLY A 181 9.51 3.45 -13.78
C GLY A 181 9.83 3.23 -12.30
N MET A 182 9.85 4.32 -11.52
CA MET A 182 10.19 4.29 -10.09
C MET A 182 8.96 4.38 -9.17
N ALA A 183 7.75 4.26 -9.72
CA ALA A 183 6.56 4.12 -8.89
C ALA A 183 6.69 2.81 -8.07
N THR A 184 6.28 2.78 -6.81
CA THR A 184 5.81 3.88 -5.96
C THR A 184 6.99 4.58 -5.26
N ASN A 185 6.79 5.79 -4.71
CA ASN A 185 7.84 6.50 -3.96
C ASN A 185 7.88 6.21 -2.46
N ASP A 186 7.14 5.19 -2.00
CA ASP A 186 7.27 4.58 -0.69
C ASP A 186 6.93 3.07 -0.80
N ASP A 187 6.28 2.45 0.17
CA ASP A 187 5.93 1.04 0.11
C ASP A 187 4.99 0.72 -1.08
N LEU A 188 5.25 -0.37 -1.83
CA LEU A 188 4.31 -0.86 -2.85
C LEU A 188 3.07 -1.45 -2.18
N VAL A 189 3.27 -2.27 -1.14
CA VAL A 189 2.21 -2.74 -0.24
C VAL A 189 2.63 -2.58 1.22
N ALA A 190 1.83 -1.88 2.01
CA ALA A 190 2.01 -1.70 3.44
C ALA A 190 0.84 -2.33 4.22
N LEU A 191 1.16 -3.27 5.13
CA LEU A 191 0.25 -3.74 6.15
C LEU A 191 0.66 -3.09 7.48
N ASN A 192 -0.03 -2.03 7.87
CA ASN A 192 0.28 -1.23 9.05
C ASN A 192 -0.80 -1.40 10.12
N ALA A 193 -0.67 -2.45 10.94
CA ALA A 193 -1.59 -2.71 12.04
C ALA A 193 -1.51 -1.61 13.13
N ASP A 194 -0.38 -0.94 13.21
CA ASP A 194 -0.17 0.29 13.97
C ASP A 194 0.39 1.38 13.04
N ASP A 195 0.06 2.65 13.26
CA ASP A 195 0.65 3.73 12.48
C ASP A 195 0.85 5.03 13.28
N ILE A 196 1.61 5.96 12.70
CA ILE A 196 1.85 7.30 13.22
C ILE A 196 0.63 8.16 12.85
N PHE A 197 -0.46 8.03 13.62
CA PHE A 197 -1.76 8.68 13.32
C PHE A 197 -1.77 10.22 13.35
N ARG A 198 -0.69 10.84 13.84
CA ARG A 198 -0.51 12.30 13.78
C ARG A 198 -0.13 12.80 12.39
N TYR A 199 0.31 11.92 11.49
CA TYR A 199 0.59 12.28 10.10
C TYR A 199 -0.71 12.50 9.32
N SER A 200 -0.75 13.51 8.45
CA SER A 200 -1.97 13.91 7.76
C SER A 200 -2.56 12.77 6.93
N GLN A 201 -1.72 12.01 6.22
CA GLN A 201 -2.12 10.85 5.43
C GLN A 201 -2.58 9.64 6.25
N ASN A 202 -2.52 9.69 7.59
CA ASN A 202 -2.99 8.63 8.50
C ASN A 202 -4.23 9.06 9.30
N ARG A 203 -4.75 10.27 9.10
CA ARG A 203 -5.96 10.74 9.80
C ARG A 203 -7.15 9.83 9.54
N GLY A 204 -7.90 9.50 10.59
CA GLY A 204 -9.04 8.59 10.56
C GLY A 204 -8.68 7.10 10.68
N MET A 205 -7.40 6.73 10.58
CA MET A 205 -6.95 5.36 10.79
C MET A 205 -6.83 5.04 12.28
N THR A 206 -6.93 3.76 12.62
CA THR A 206 -6.80 3.26 14.00
C THR A 206 -5.98 1.99 14.05
N SER A 207 -5.31 1.76 15.18
CA SER A 207 -4.55 0.53 15.42
C SER A 207 -5.48 -0.65 15.63
N GLY A 208 -5.16 -1.79 15.04
CA GLY A 208 -5.95 -3.01 15.16
C GLY A 208 -5.35 -4.14 14.33
N TYR A 209 -5.93 -5.33 14.44
CA TYR A 209 -5.43 -6.50 13.70
C TYR A 209 -5.48 -6.30 12.18
N ILE A 210 -4.58 -6.98 11.47
CA ILE A 210 -4.69 -7.25 10.03
C ILE A 210 -4.53 -8.75 9.84
N ARG A 211 -5.54 -9.44 9.28
CA ARG A 211 -5.49 -10.91 9.18
C ARG A 211 -6.08 -11.50 7.91
N HIS A 212 -5.65 -12.73 7.59
CA HIS A 212 -6.14 -13.51 6.44
C HIS A 212 -5.89 -12.77 5.13
N VAL A 213 -4.61 -12.63 4.78
CA VAL A 213 -4.15 -11.81 3.66
C VAL A 213 -3.41 -12.68 2.64
N LEU A 214 -3.79 -12.54 1.37
CA LEU A 214 -3.04 -13.05 0.23
C LEU A 214 -2.49 -11.88 -0.59
N ILE A 215 -1.19 -11.87 -0.81
CA ILE A 215 -0.49 -10.97 -1.73
C ILE A 215 0.20 -11.83 -2.78
N GLU A 216 -0.13 -11.69 -4.05
CA GLU A 216 0.51 -12.49 -5.11
C GLU A 216 0.78 -11.72 -6.40
N ASP A 217 1.77 -12.19 -7.16
CA ASP A 217 2.08 -11.69 -8.49
C ASP A 217 2.42 -10.18 -8.48
N LEU A 218 3.44 -9.81 -7.72
CA LEU A 218 3.98 -8.45 -7.67
C LEU A 218 5.14 -8.29 -8.65
N SER A 219 5.14 -7.20 -9.43
CA SER A 219 6.20 -6.89 -10.37
C SER A 219 6.56 -5.40 -10.43
N GLY A 220 7.81 -5.07 -10.75
CA GLY A 220 8.25 -3.68 -10.81
C GLY A 220 9.77 -3.57 -10.89
N GLU A 221 10.26 -2.49 -11.50
CA GLU A 221 11.69 -2.33 -11.78
C GLU A 221 12.44 -1.54 -10.72
N ALA A 222 11.80 -0.57 -10.07
CA ALA A 222 12.47 0.35 -9.13
C ALA A 222 11.54 0.92 -8.05
N VAL A 223 10.70 0.08 -7.44
CA VAL A 223 9.82 0.48 -6.33
C VAL A 223 10.65 0.97 -5.14
N TYR A 224 10.13 1.87 -4.29
CA TYR A 224 10.90 2.33 -3.14
C TYR A 224 11.09 1.23 -2.09
N THR A 225 10.00 0.73 -1.50
CA THR A 225 10.00 -0.50 -0.70
C THR A 225 8.99 -1.49 -1.28
N GLY A 226 9.30 -2.78 -1.30
CA GLY A 226 8.37 -3.81 -1.78
C GLY A 226 7.18 -3.99 -0.84
N ILE A 227 7.43 -4.54 0.34
CA ILE A 227 6.38 -4.88 1.30
C ILE A 227 6.79 -4.43 2.70
N ARG A 228 5.87 -3.78 3.42
CA ARG A 228 6.00 -3.47 4.83
C ARG A 228 5.00 -4.27 5.67
N LEU A 229 5.48 -4.81 6.79
CA LEU A 229 4.66 -5.33 7.87
C LEU A 229 4.97 -4.51 9.13
N LEU A 230 4.18 -3.47 9.38
CA LEU A 230 4.35 -2.58 10.52
C LEU A 230 3.42 -3.02 11.65
N SER A 231 4.02 -3.61 12.69
CA SER A 231 3.36 -3.98 13.93
C SER A 231 4.22 -3.54 15.11
N THR A 232 3.61 -2.85 16.07
CA THR A 232 4.25 -2.52 17.36
C THR A 232 3.56 -3.22 18.52
N ILE A 233 2.23 -3.24 18.54
CA ILE A 233 1.41 -3.94 19.55
C ILE A 233 0.27 -4.73 18.92
N SER A 234 -0.21 -4.32 17.75
CA SER A 234 -1.35 -4.90 17.05
C SER A 234 -0.91 -6.04 16.14
N GLU A 235 -1.72 -7.08 16.02
CA GLU A 235 -1.35 -8.30 15.30
C GLU A 235 -1.46 -8.16 13.79
N ILE A 236 -0.45 -8.66 13.06
CA ILE A 236 -0.56 -9.00 11.64
C ILE A 236 -0.42 -10.51 11.50
N SER A 237 -1.45 -11.19 11.00
CA SER A 237 -1.45 -12.66 10.96
C SER A 237 -2.08 -13.32 9.75
N ASP A 238 -1.69 -14.58 9.53
CA ASP A 238 -2.17 -15.42 8.43
C ASP A 238 -1.99 -14.73 7.07
N VAL A 239 -0.74 -14.31 6.80
CA VAL A 239 -0.35 -13.59 5.58
C VAL A 239 0.45 -14.52 4.68
N THR A 240 0.04 -14.65 3.42
CA THR A 240 0.82 -15.28 2.37
C THR A 240 1.22 -14.26 1.32
N VAL A 241 2.51 -14.17 1.03
CA VAL A 241 3.08 -13.41 -0.07
C VAL A 241 3.73 -14.38 -1.03
N ARG A 242 3.39 -14.36 -2.33
CA ARG A 242 4.04 -15.25 -3.31
C ARG A 242 4.22 -14.66 -4.69
N ASN A 243 5.15 -15.23 -5.45
CA ASN A 243 5.44 -14.86 -6.84
C ASN A 243 5.79 -13.37 -6.98
N VAL A 244 6.92 -12.99 -6.39
CA VAL A 244 7.36 -11.59 -6.38
C VAL A 244 8.57 -11.42 -7.28
N ARG A 245 8.56 -10.42 -8.16
CA ARG A 245 9.73 -10.03 -8.96
C ARG A 245 9.92 -8.51 -8.94
N LEU A 246 10.80 -8.02 -8.08
CA LEU A 246 10.97 -6.58 -7.85
C LEU A 246 12.43 -6.13 -8.00
N GLY A 247 12.63 -4.94 -8.56
CA GLY A 247 13.78 -4.11 -8.21
C GLY A 247 13.36 -3.10 -7.15
N VAL A 248 14.15 -2.99 -6.07
CA VAL A 248 13.83 -2.13 -4.92
C VAL A 248 14.92 -1.10 -4.69
N ARG A 249 14.51 0.15 -4.43
CA ARG A 249 15.43 1.22 -4.05
C ARG A 249 15.85 1.07 -2.60
N TYR A 250 14.94 0.74 -1.69
CA TYR A 250 15.16 0.72 -0.25
C TYR A 250 15.07 -0.68 0.34
N TYR A 251 13.89 -1.24 0.58
CA TYR A 251 13.72 -2.59 1.11
C TYR A 251 12.88 -3.46 0.18
N PHE A 252 13.13 -4.77 0.17
CA PHE A 252 12.15 -5.77 -0.25
C PHE A 252 11.11 -5.97 0.84
N LEU A 253 11.55 -6.40 2.02
CA LEU A 253 10.70 -6.61 3.20
C LEU A 253 11.16 -5.69 4.32
N ASN A 254 10.23 -4.88 4.83
CA ASN A 254 10.46 -4.03 5.98
C ASN A 254 9.59 -4.47 7.17
N LEU A 255 10.25 -4.93 8.23
CA LEU A 255 9.66 -5.24 9.53
C LEU A 255 10.46 -4.52 10.62
N ASP A 256 10.50 -3.19 10.57
CA ASP A 256 11.31 -2.38 11.49
C ASP A 256 10.52 -1.79 12.68
N GLY A 257 9.22 -2.05 12.76
CA GLY A 257 8.33 -1.47 13.78
C GLY A 257 8.33 0.07 13.78
N ALA A 258 8.63 0.72 12.65
CA ALA A 258 8.82 2.16 12.50
C ALA A 258 9.86 2.78 13.45
N ARG A 259 10.85 2.00 13.90
CA ARG A 259 11.95 2.46 14.78
C ARG A 259 12.79 3.58 14.18
N TYR A 260 12.83 3.69 12.86
CA TYR A 260 13.66 4.65 12.13
C TYR A 260 12.85 5.83 11.54
N ALA A 261 11.55 5.87 11.79
CA ALA A 261 10.75 7.03 11.44
C ALA A 261 11.16 8.23 12.32
N SER A 262 11.33 9.41 11.72
CA SER A 262 11.79 10.61 12.43
C SER A 262 10.90 10.98 13.63
N ASP A 263 9.61 10.62 13.54
CA ASP A 263 8.67 10.71 14.66
C ASP A 263 8.03 9.33 14.89
N GLY A 264 8.85 8.29 15.04
CA GLY A 264 8.39 6.93 15.31
C GLY A 264 7.62 6.78 16.64
N PHE A 265 7.25 5.55 16.96
CA PHE A 265 6.61 5.18 18.23
C PHE A 265 7.54 5.29 19.43
N TYR A 266 8.85 5.24 19.17
CA TYR A 266 9.90 5.12 20.16
C TYR A 266 10.82 6.35 20.09
N ALA A 267 11.39 6.73 21.22
CA ALA A 267 12.43 7.76 21.21
C ALA A 267 13.66 7.27 20.41
N PRO A 268 14.44 8.17 19.79
CA PRO A 268 15.68 7.76 19.12
C PRO A 268 16.60 6.96 20.05
N GLY A 269 16.94 5.74 19.64
CA GLY A 269 17.77 4.82 20.43
C GLY A 269 16.99 3.92 21.40
N GLU A 270 15.67 4.08 21.49
CA GLU A 270 14.80 3.20 22.26
C GLU A 270 14.38 2.00 21.41
N TYR A 271 14.77 0.81 21.87
CA TYR A 271 14.48 -0.45 21.20
C TYR A 271 13.79 -1.41 22.16
N PRO A 272 12.47 -1.29 22.40
CA PRO A 272 11.78 -2.23 23.25
C PRO A 272 12.01 -3.66 22.78
N GLU A 273 12.35 -4.52 23.73
CA GLU A 273 12.58 -5.96 23.53
C GLU A 273 11.33 -6.67 22.99
N ILE A 274 10.16 -6.12 23.31
CA ILE A 274 8.86 -6.55 22.82
C ILE A 274 8.32 -5.48 21.88
N CYS A 275 8.51 -5.71 20.58
CA CYS A 275 7.92 -4.89 19.52
C CYS A 275 7.31 -5.82 18.48
N GLY A 276 6.01 -5.67 18.30
CA GLY A 276 5.18 -6.31 17.30
C GLY A 276 4.67 -7.71 17.63
N LYS A 277 3.71 -8.09 16.79
CA LYS A 277 2.93 -9.32 16.83
C LYS A 277 2.71 -9.80 15.39
N ILE A 278 3.76 -10.34 14.75
CA ILE A 278 3.67 -10.96 13.42
C ILE A 278 3.47 -12.47 13.57
N ARG A 279 2.39 -13.05 13.05
CA ARG A 279 2.08 -14.49 13.26
C ARG A 279 1.69 -15.19 11.96
N ASN A 280 2.17 -16.41 11.74
CA ASN A 280 1.77 -17.24 10.58
C ASN A 280 1.94 -16.51 9.24
N VAL A 281 3.15 -15.99 8.99
CA VAL A 281 3.45 -15.28 7.74
C VAL A 281 4.35 -16.13 6.86
N THR A 282 3.97 -16.33 5.61
CA THR A 282 4.81 -17.00 4.60
C THR A 282 5.07 -16.06 3.43
N VAL A 283 6.34 -15.88 3.08
CA VAL A 283 6.79 -15.22 1.85
C VAL A 283 7.49 -16.28 1.00
N GLU A 284 7.05 -16.50 -0.24
CA GLU A 284 7.62 -17.54 -1.09
C GLU A 284 7.84 -17.11 -2.55
N ASN A 285 8.86 -17.69 -3.18
CA ASN A 285 9.17 -17.48 -4.60
C ASN A 285 9.36 -15.99 -4.94
N ALA A 286 10.36 -15.38 -4.30
CA ALA A 286 10.68 -13.97 -4.47
C ALA A 286 12.03 -13.79 -5.18
N GLU A 287 12.04 -13.03 -6.26
CA GLU A 287 13.24 -12.63 -7.00
C GLU A 287 13.44 -11.12 -6.91
N VAL A 288 14.50 -10.68 -6.23
CA VAL A 288 14.65 -9.26 -5.90
C VAL A 288 16.05 -8.73 -6.17
N ARG A 289 16.17 -7.54 -6.75
CA ARG A 289 17.46 -6.82 -6.89
C ARG A 289 17.43 -5.49 -6.15
N LYS A 290 18.60 -5.03 -5.72
CA LYS A 290 18.80 -3.64 -5.34
C LYS A 290 19.03 -2.79 -6.60
N VAL A 291 18.39 -1.63 -6.69
CA VAL A 291 18.58 -0.70 -7.82
C VAL A 291 19.23 0.63 -7.46
N THR A 292 19.52 0.88 -6.19
CA THR A 292 20.27 2.07 -5.74
C THR A 292 21.45 1.69 -4.85
N GLY A 293 22.47 2.53 -4.81
CA GLY A 293 23.68 2.34 -4.01
C GLY A 293 23.59 2.78 -2.54
N ASN A 294 22.39 2.82 -1.94
CA ASN A 294 22.28 3.10 -0.51
C ASN A 294 22.75 1.91 0.36
N SER A 295 22.89 2.13 1.66
CA SER A 295 23.41 1.13 2.62
C SER A 295 22.35 0.20 3.22
N HIS A 296 21.10 0.27 2.78
CA HIS A 296 20.01 -0.52 3.37
C HIS A 296 19.99 -1.94 2.81
N PRO A 297 19.80 -2.98 3.65
CA PRO A 297 19.68 -4.36 3.16
C PRO A 297 18.39 -4.57 2.37
N LEU A 298 18.23 -5.70 1.68
CA LEU A 298 16.95 -6.03 1.04
C LEU A 298 15.89 -6.40 2.08
N ILE A 299 16.26 -7.08 3.16
CA ILE A 299 15.31 -7.50 4.20
C ILE A 299 15.76 -6.90 5.53
N VAL A 300 14.86 -6.19 6.20
CA VAL A 300 15.02 -5.76 7.59
C VAL A 300 14.01 -6.48 8.45
N PHE A 301 14.51 -7.10 9.52
CA PHE A 301 13.70 -7.86 10.46
C PHE A 301 14.03 -7.47 11.90
N GLU A 302 13.18 -6.64 12.49
CA GLU A 302 13.34 -6.04 13.82
C GLU A 302 12.04 -6.01 14.64
N THR A 303 11.09 -6.84 14.21
CA THR A 303 9.78 -7.04 14.82
C THR A 303 9.66 -8.49 15.24
N ARG A 304 9.10 -8.76 16.42
CA ARG A 304 8.86 -10.10 16.93
C ARG A 304 7.88 -10.84 16.01
N ALA A 305 8.23 -12.09 15.69
CA ALA A 305 7.42 -12.92 14.84
C ALA A 305 7.36 -14.37 15.32
N ASP A 306 6.17 -14.98 15.21
CA ASP A 306 5.93 -16.39 15.43
C ASP A 306 5.49 -17.05 14.11
N ASN A 307 6.09 -18.20 13.79
CA ASN A 307 5.81 -18.91 12.54
C ASN A 307 5.94 -18.03 11.28
N PHE A 308 6.98 -17.18 11.20
CA PHE A 308 7.36 -16.49 9.96
C PHE A 308 8.25 -17.38 9.11
N ARG A 309 7.98 -17.48 7.81
CA ARG A 309 8.73 -18.27 6.85
C ARG A 309 9.01 -17.47 5.58
N LEU A 310 10.27 -17.46 5.13
CA LEU A 310 10.66 -17.02 3.80
C LEU A 310 11.24 -18.22 3.04
N LYS A 311 10.68 -18.55 1.88
CA LYS A 311 11.06 -19.74 1.09
C LYS A 311 11.42 -19.35 -0.34
N ASN A 312 12.44 -20.01 -0.90
CA ASN A 312 12.85 -19.81 -2.30
C ASN A 312 13.07 -18.34 -2.67
N PHE A 313 13.80 -17.60 -1.83
CA PHE A 313 14.21 -16.23 -2.15
C PHE A 313 15.49 -16.23 -2.97
N ARG A 314 15.52 -15.42 -4.02
CA ARG A 314 16.68 -15.21 -4.88
C ARG A 314 16.98 -13.72 -5.00
N ARG A 315 18.17 -13.33 -4.57
CA ARG A 315 18.75 -12.03 -4.92
C ARG A 315 19.23 -12.08 -6.37
N LEU A 316 18.70 -11.18 -7.18
CA LEU A 316 19.17 -10.91 -8.52
C LEU A 316 20.37 -9.93 -8.45
N PRO A 317 21.25 -9.90 -9.47
CA PRO A 317 22.33 -8.93 -9.53
C PRO A 317 21.82 -7.49 -9.35
N ASP A 318 22.51 -6.73 -8.50
CA ASP A 318 22.18 -5.33 -8.25
C ASP A 318 22.41 -4.52 -9.55
N ALA A 319 21.54 -3.53 -9.79
CA ALA A 319 21.59 -2.70 -11.00
C ALA A 319 22.33 -1.36 -10.80
N GLY A 320 22.74 -1.04 -9.56
CA GLY A 320 23.44 0.19 -9.21
C GLY A 320 24.97 0.05 -9.18
N ASP A 321 25.66 1.18 -9.13
CA ASP A 321 27.13 1.30 -9.00
C ASP A 321 27.63 1.27 -7.54
N GLY A 322 26.72 1.15 -6.58
CA GLY A 322 27.02 1.14 -5.16
C GLY A 322 27.65 -0.16 -4.66
N ALA A 323 28.27 -0.08 -3.48
CA ALA A 323 28.76 -1.26 -2.79
C ALA A 323 27.60 -2.23 -2.48
N ARG A 324 27.88 -3.53 -2.62
CA ARG A 324 26.92 -4.58 -2.29
C ARG A 324 26.52 -4.47 -0.81
N VAL A 325 25.22 -4.30 -0.57
CA VAL A 325 24.60 -4.33 0.76
C VAL A 325 24.27 -5.74 1.22
N PRO A 326 24.06 -6.00 2.52
CA PRO A 326 23.54 -7.29 2.99
C PRO A 326 22.19 -7.63 2.34
N THR A 327 21.93 -8.92 2.16
CA THR A 327 20.63 -9.43 1.74
C THR A 327 19.61 -9.26 2.86
N ALA A 328 19.97 -9.62 4.09
CA ALA A 328 19.08 -9.49 5.23
C ALA A 328 19.83 -9.04 6.49
N ARG A 329 19.13 -8.30 7.35
CA ARG A 329 19.58 -7.88 8.68
C ARG A 329 18.52 -8.22 9.72
N PHE A 330 18.96 -8.88 10.79
CA PHE A 330 18.16 -9.22 11.96
C PHE A 330 18.75 -8.53 13.19
N ARG A 331 17.93 -7.84 13.98
CA ARG A 331 18.31 -7.26 15.28
C ARG A 331 17.06 -6.92 16.08
N ASN A 332 17.22 -6.53 17.36
CA ASN A 332 16.12 -6.08 18.22
C ASN A 332 14.96 -7.10 18.39
N ILE A 333 15.29 -8.40 18.26
CA ILE A 333 14.34 -9.52 18.39
C ILE A 333 14.87 -10.58 19.38
N PRO A 334 15.26 -10.20 20.62
CA PRO A 334 15.93 -11.10 21.55
C PRO A 334 15.08 -12.32 21.98
N THR A 335 13.76 -12.25 21.74
CA THR A 335 12.79 -13.33 22.04
C THR A 335 12.51 -14.25 20.85
N CYS A 336 13.23 -14.08 19.73
CA CYS A 336 13.04 -14.85 18.50
C CYS A 336 14.20 -15.79 18.23
N ARG A 337 13.88 -16.99 17.74
CA ARG A 337 14.85 -17.93 17.18
C ARG A 337 14.83 -17.81 15.66
N VAL A 338 15.96 -17.42 15.09
CA VAL A 338 16.11 -17.30 13.63
C VAL A 338 16.89 -18.50 13.10
N ARG A 339 16.33 -19.19 12.09
CA ARG A 339 17.06 -20.23 11.34
C ARG A 339 17.21 -19.82 9.89
N LEU A 340 18.43 -19.87 9.39
CA LEU A 340 18.74 -19.64 7.98
C LEU A 340 19.25 -20.94 7.35
N ASN A 341 18.51 -21.48 6.38
CA ASN A 341 18.75 -22.76 5.73
C ASN A 341 19.00 -23.89 6.76
N GLY A 342 18.15 -23.95 7.80
CA GLY A 342 18.24 -24.93 8.90
C GLY A 342 19.23 -24.61 10.01
N ARG A 343 20.18 -23.68 9.81
CA ARG A 343 21.17 -23.29 10.82
C ARG A 343 20.61 -22.24 11.77
N LEU A 344 20.74 -22.47 13.07
CA LEU A 344 20.42 -21.47 14.10
C LEU A 344 21.40 -20.29 14.00
N MET A 345 20.85 -19.08 13.97
CA MET A 345 21.61 -17.83 13.88
C MET A 345 21.65 -17.12 15.24
N PRO A 346 22.62 -16.21 15.47
CA PRO A 346 22.62 -15.32 16.62
C PRO A 346 21.40 -14.39 16.63
N ASP A 347 21.10 -13.79 17.78
CA ASP A 347 19.95 -12.86 17.95
C ASP A 347 20.10 -11.56 17.13
N SER A 348 21.32 -11.25 16.69
CA SER A 348 21.63 -10.13 15.79
C SER A 348 22.70 -10.56 14.79
N PHE A 349 22.39 -10.42 13.50
CA PHE A 349 23.32 -10.76 12.42
C PHE A 349 22.90 -10.13 11.09
N GLU A 350 23.85 -10.09 10.15
CA GLU A 350 23.61 -9.78 8.75
C GLU A 350 24.04 -10.96 7.89
N THR A 351 23.41 -11.10 6.72
CA THR A 351 23.77 -12.11 5.72
C THR A 351 23.70 -11.50 4.33
N ASP A 352 24.63 -11.88 3.47
CA ASP A 352 24.74 -11.45 2.08
C ASP A 352 24.41 -12.57 1.09
N CYS A 353 23.75 -13.65 1.53
CA CYS A 353 23.39 -14.78 0.67
C CYS A 353 22.57 -14.35 -0.56
N ASP A 354 22.93 -14.86 -1.73
CA ASP A 354 22.15 -14.66 -2.96
C ASP A 354 20.92 -15.55 -3.04
N GLY A 355 20.90 -16.65 -2.28
CA GLY A 355 19.78 -17.59 -2.22
C GLY A 355 19.44 -17.94 -0.78
N ILE A 356 18.15 -17.90 -0.45
CA ILE A 356 17.62 -18.38 0.81
C ILE A 356 16.58 -19.45 0.45
N ALA A 357 16.92 -20.71 0.67
CA ALA A 357 15.99 -21.82 0.45
C ALA A 357 14.88 -21.78 1.50
N GLU A 358 15.26 -21.57 2.76
CA GLU A 358 14.34 -21.35 3.86
C GLU A 358 14.97 -20.42 4.92
N LEU A 359 14.19 -19.46 5.38
CA LEU A 359 14.45 -18.67 6.57
C LEU A 359 13.21 -18.79 7.46
N SER A 360 13.41 -19.10 8.74
CA SER A 360 12.35 -19.18 9.73
C SER A 360 12.62 -18.26 10.90
N VAL A 361 11.58 -17.60 11.40
CA VAL A 361 11.60 -16.85 12.66
C VAL A 361 10.44 -17.35 13.52
N ASP A 362 10.79 -17.78 14.73
CA ASP A 362 9.85 -18.32 15.71
C ASP A 362 10.15 -17.68 17.07
N SER A 363 9.20 -16.93 17.60
CA SER A 363 9.30 -16.35 18.94
C SER A 363 8.90 -17.36 20.01
N GLU A 364 9.26 -17.06 21.25
CA GLU A 364 8.60 -17.70 22.39
C GLU A 364 7.08 -17.43 22.36
N PRO A 365 6.23 -18.34 22.89
CA PRO A 365 4.79 -18.14 22.93
C PRO A 365 4.42 -16.81 23.58
N TRP A 366 3.40 -16.13 23.04
CA TRP A 366 2.89 -14.89 23.61
C TRP A 366 1.75 -15.25 24.57
N GLU A 367 1.69 -14.60 25.73
CA GLU A 367 0.44 -14.53 26.49
C GLU A 367 -0.49 -13.56 25.74
N ASP A 368 -1.71 -14.01 25.44
CA ASP A 368 -2.72 -13.24 24.72
C ASP A 368 -3.35 -12.13 25.58
#